data_AF-A0A4R3NMB4-F1
#
_entry.id   AF-A0A4R3NMB4-F1
#
_cell.length_a   1.000
_cell.length_b   1.000
_cell.length_c   1.000
_cell.angle_alpha   90.00
_cell.angle_beta   90.00
_cell.angle_gamma   90.00
#
_symmetry.space_group_name_H-M   'P 1'
#
loop_
_entity.id
_entity.type
_entity.pdbx_description
1 polymer ?
#
loop_
_entity_poly.entity_id
_entity_poly.type
_entity_poly.pdbx_seq_one_letter_code
_entity_poly.pdbx_strand_id
1 'polypeptide(L)'
;MFDATGLAAVKMPVLLIRPEDDAYMASGANALALVENLPFRPQDDVVPVRHFIFVDPCPETIAAEAALICSDEPGVDRDRCIGK
;
A
#
# COMPACT_ATOMS: atom_id res chain seq x y z
N MET A 1 -17.05 -0.76 2.93
CA MET A 1 -16.16 0.30 2.37
C MET A 1 -15.58 -0.28 1.10
N PHE A 2 -15.58 0.46 -0.01
CA PHE A 2 -15.20 -0.03 -1.37
C PHE A 2 -16.11 -1.11 -2.00
N ASP A 3 -17.42 -0.88 -2.05
CA ASP A 3 -18.33 -1.73 -2.84
C ASP A 3 -18.41 -1.29 -4.32
N ALA A 4 -18.97 -2.16 -5.17
CA ALA A 4 -19.10 -1.92 -6.60
C ALA A 4 -19.90 -0.65 -6.96
N THR A 5 -20.87 -0.26 -6.12
CA THR A 5 -21.67 0.96 -6.36
C THR A 5 -20.82 2.20 -6.12
N GLY A 6 -20.06 2.23 -5.02
CA GLY A 6 -19.15 3.31 -4.70
C GLY A 6 -17.99 3.47 -5.69
N LEU A 7 -17.58 2.37 -6.34
CA LEU A 7 -16.48 2.36 -7.30
C LEU A 7 -16.92 2.51 -8.77
N ALA A 8 -18.23 2.60 -9.04
CA ALA A 8 -18.76 2.60 -10.40
C ALA A 8 -18.21 3.72 -11.30
N ALA A 9 -17.79 4.85 -10.71
CA ALA A 9 -17.24 5.99 -11.43
C ALA A 9 -15.75 5.87 -11.78
N VAL A 10 -15.03 4.87 -11.25
CA VAL A 10 -13.61 4.65 -11.56
C VAL A 10 -13.49 3.99 -12.93
N LYS A 11 -13.10 4.77 -13.95
CA LYS A 11 -13.02 4.33 -15.35
C LYS A 11 -11.60 4.27 -15.92
N MET A 12 -10.63 4.85 -15.22
CA MET A 12 -9.23 4.84 -15.66
C MET A 12 -8.54 3.53 -15.26
N PRO A 13 -7.49 3.10 -15.97
CA PRO A 13 -6.64 2.01 -15.51
C PRO A 13 -6.10 2.27 -14.11
N VAL A 14 -6.13 1.25 -13.26
CA VAL A 14 -5.68 1.34 -11.86
C VAL A 14 -4.49 0.40 -11.66
N LEU A 15 -3.41 0.95 -11.11
CA LEU A 15 -2.33 0.19 -10.49
C LEU A 15 -2.58 0.18 -8.98
N LEU A 16 -2.70 -1.00 -8.41
CA LEU A 16 -2.79 -1.23 -6.98
C LEU A 16 -1.48 -1.86 -6.52
N ILE A 17 -0.79 -1.19 -5.60
CA ILE A 17 0.41 -1.72 -4.93
C ILE A 17 0.05 -1.94 -3.48
N ARG A 18 0.34 -3.12 -2.95
CA ARG A 18 0.05 -3.46 -1.55
C ARG A 18 1.17 -4.29 -0.91
N PRO A 19 1.39 -4.15 0.40
CA PRO A 19 2.32 -5.01 1.10
C PRO A 19 1.77 -6.44 1.16
N GLU A 20 2.68 -7.42 1.21
CA GLU A 20 2.36 -8.79 1.56
C GLU A 20 1.96 -8.89 3.05
N ASP A 21 2.63 -8.12 3.92
CA ASP A 21 2.26 -7.98 5.33
C ASP A 21 1.06 -7.05 5.51
N ASP A 22 -0.08 -7.62 5.90
CA ASP A 22 -1.32 -6.89 6.14
C ASP A 22 -1.66 -6.69 7.63
N ALA A 23 -0.70 -6.91 8.54
CA ALA A 23 -0.90 -6.83 9.98
C ALA A 23 -1.44 -5.46 10.48
N TYR A 24 -1.14 -4.37 9.76
CA TYR A 24 -1.60 -3.02 10.11
C TYR A 24 -2.91 -2.63 9.43
N MET A 25 -3.19 -3.19 8.25
CA MET A 25 -4.38 -2.90 7.49
C MET A 25 -4.80 -4.15 6.72
N ALA A 26 -5.78 -4.87 7.27
CA ALA A 26 -6.26 -6.13 6.72
C ALA A 26 -6.66 -5.97 5.25
N SER A 27 -6.06 -6.78 4.38
CA SER A 27 -6.20 -6.60 2.93
C SER A 27 -7.62 -6.87 2.45
N GLY A 28 -8.36 -7.77 3.11
CA GLY A 28 -9.71 -8.20 2.74
C GLY A 28 -10.69 -7.03 2.58
N ALA A 29 -10.83 -6.19 3.61
CA ALA A 29 -11.74 -5.05 3.60
C ALA A 29 -11.21 -3.81 2.85
N ASN A 30 -9.98 -3.88 2.32
CA ASN A 30 -9.27 -2.75 1.71
C ASN A 30 -8.82 -3.09 0.29
N ALA A 31 -7.55 -3.48 0.11
CA ALA A 31 -6.95 -3.71 -1.19
C ALA A 31 -7.69 -4.81 -1.99
N LEU A 32 -8.05 -5.93 -1.36
CA LEU A 32 -8.76 -7.02 -2.04
C LEU A 32 -10.20 -6.61 -2.39
N ALA A 33 -10.89 -5.87 -1.51
CA ALA A 33 -12.20 -5.31 -1.84
C ALA A 33 -12.14 -4.41 -3.10
N LEU A 34 -11.07 -3.63 -3.29
CA LEU A 34 -10.86 -2.85 -4.52
C LEU A 34 -10.67 -3.76 -5.74
N VAL A 35 -9.81 -4.78 -5.65
CA VAL A 35 -9.60 -5.75 -6.74
C VAL A 35 -10.90 -6.42 -7.17
N GLU A 36 -11.77 -6.74 -6.21
CA GLU A 36 -13.05 -7.41 -6.45
C GLU A 36 -14.13 -6.49 -7.01
N ASN A 37 -14.17 -5.21 -6.58
CA ASN A 37 -15.31 -4.33 -6.83
C ASN A 37 -15.05 -3.23 -7.88
N LEU A 38 -13.80 -3.05 -8.34
CA LEU A 38 -13.51 -2.12 -9.42
C LEU A 38 -14.18 -2.57 -10.75
N PRO A 39 -14.75 -1.65 -11.55
CA PRO A 39 -15.38 -1.99 -12.83
C PRO A 39 -14.45 -2.67 -13.84
N PHE A 40 -13.15 -2.39 -13.73
CA PHE A 40 -12.09 -3.02 -14.51
C PHE A 40 -11.05 -3.58 -13.55
N ARG A 41 -10.58 -4.80 -13.80
CA ARG A 41 -9.54 -5.43 -12.96
C ARG A 41 -8.29 -4.54 -12.96
N PRO A 42 -7.79 -4.12 -11.78
CA PRO A 42 -6.54 -3.37 -11.69
C PRO A 42 -5.34 -4.28 -11.98
N GLN A 43 -4.20 -3.67 -12.29
CA GLN A 43 -2.91 -4.33 -12.04
C GLN A 43 -2.71 -4.39 -10.53
N ASP A 44 -2.45 -5.57 -9.97
CA ASP A 44 -2.26 -5.80 -8.52
C ASP A 44 -0.84 -6.32 -8.27
N ASP A 45 0.01 -5.45 -7.73
CA ASP A 45 1.41 -5.74 -7.42
C ASP A 45 1.55 -5.89 -5.89
N VAL A 46 1.83 -7.12 -5.46
CA VAL A 46 2.10 -7.45 -4.06
C VAL A 46 3.60 -7.43 -3.83
N VAL A 47 4.04 -6.67 -2.83
CA VAL A 47 5.46 -6.46 -2.53
C VAL A 47 5.83 -6.99 -1.14
N PRO A 48 7.00 -7.64 -0.95
CA PRO A 48 7.42 -8.25 0.31
C PRO A 48 7.99 -7.20 1.27
N VAL A 49 7.13 -6.29 1.71
CA VAL A 49 7.44 -5.12 2.54
C VAL A 49 6.31 -4.89 3.54
N ARG A 50 6.57 -4.06 4.56
CA ARG A 50 5.57 -3.64 5.55
C ARG A 50 4.79 -2.39 5.13
N HIS A 51 3.69 -2.16 5.82
CA HIS A 51 2.69 -1.15 5.49
C HIS A 51 3.22 0.28 5.28
N PHE A 52 4.15 0.75 6.10
CA PHE A 52 4.62 2.15 6.08
C PHE A 52 5.75 2.43 5.06
N ILE A 53 6.17 1.46 4.25
CA ILE A 53 7.18 1.71 3.22
C ILE A 53 6.73 2.72 2.15
N PHE A 54 5.42 2.86 1.96
CA PHE A 54 4.83 3.74 0.95
C PHE A 54 4.73 5.20 1.41
N VAL A 55 5.09 5.52 2.66
CA VAL A 55 5.16 6.92 3.12
C VAL A 55 6.59 7.45 3.00
N ASP A 56 6.70 8.76 2.78
CA ASP A 56 8.00 9.43 2.75
C ASP A 56 8.76 9.23 4.07
N PRO A 57 10.12 9.25 4.05
CA PRO A 57 10.91 9.19 5.26
C PRO A 57 10.50 10.28 6.25
N CYS A 58 10.33 9.90 7.51
CA CYS A 58 9.99 10.85 8.56
C CYS A 58 11.11 11.89 8.77
N PRO A 59 10.78 13.14 9.11
CA PRO A 59 11.74 14.09 9.66
C PRO A 59 12.44 13.53 10.91
N GLU A 60 13.72 13.86 11.09
CA GLU A 60 14.51 13.40 12.24
C GLU A 60 13.86 13.74 13.59
N THR A 61 13.14 14.86 13.64
CA THR A 61 12.47 15.34 14.86
C THR A 61 11.38 14.42 15.39
N ILE A 62 10.82 13.53 14.56
CA ILE A 62 9.74 12.61 14.96
C ILE A 62 10.11 11.13 14.82
N ALA A 63 11.24 10.83 14.17
CA ALA A 63 11.62 9.45 13.83
C ALA A 63 11.76 8.55 15.07
N ALA A 64 12.32 9.09 16.16
CA ALA A 64 12.48 8.38 17.42
C ALA A 64 11.15 8.11 18.15
N GLU A 65 10.16 8.99 18.00
CA GLU A 65 8.87 8.89 18.68
C GLU A 65 7.89 7.98 17.94
N ALA A 66 8.05 7.83 16.63
CA ALA A 66 7.16 7.07 15.76
C ALA A 66 7.90 5.95 15.00
N ALA A 67 8.79 5.22 15.69
CA ALA A 67 9.64 4.18 15.08
C ALA A 67 8.85 3.13 14.26
N LEU A 68 7.61 2.81 14.65
CA LEU A 68 6.74 1.90 13.90
C LEU A 68 6.50 2.33 12.44
N ILE A 69 6.38 3.64 12.23
CA ILE A 69 6.09 4.29 10.94
C ILE A 69 7.40 4.70 10.26
N CYS A 70 8.34 5.20 11.06
CA CYS A 70 9.54 5.88 10.57
C CYS A 70 10.74 4.96 10.35
N SER A 71 10.67 3.68 10.73
CA SER A 71 11.74 2.71 10.50
C SER A 71 11.28 1.65 9.50
N ASP A 72 12.08 1.48 8.45
CA ASP A 72 11.92 0.39 7.51
C ASP A 72 12.39 -0.93 8.11
N GLU A 73 11.97 -2.03 7.49
CA GLU A 73 12.54 -3.33 7.81
C GLU A 73 14.02 -3.43 7.39
N PRO A 74 14.82 -4.23 8.12
CA PRO A 74 16.19 -4.52 7.70
C PRO A 74 16.25 -5.03 6.27
N GLY A 75 17.12 -4.44 5.45
CA GLY A 75 17.32 -4.85 4.05
C GLY A 75 16.41 -4.17 3.02
N VAL A 76 15.48 -3.32 3.47
CA VAL A 76 14.76 -2.42 2.57
C VAL A 76 15.72 -1.38 2.00
N ASP A 77 15.68 -1.21 0.69
CA ASP A 77 16.42 -0.20 -0.05
C ASP A 77 15.41 0.71 -0.78
N ARG A 78 15.15 1.88 -0.20
CA ARG A 78 14.17 2.84 -0.75
C ARG A 78 14.55 3.35 -2.14
N ASP A 79 15.82 3.32 -2.52
CA ASP A 79 16.28 3.72 -3.85
C ASP A 79 16.08 2.60 -4.90
N ARG A 80 15.83 1.36 -4.45
CA ARG A 80 15.50 0.20 -5.31
C ARG A 80 14.04 -0.24 -5.23
N CYS A 81 13.27 0.20 -4.22
CA CYS A 81 11.90 -0.28 -3.99
C CYS A 81 10.86 0.16 -5.03
N ILE A 82 11.18 1.09 -5.94
CA ILE A 82 10.27 1.46 -7.03
C ILE A 82 11.07 1.62 -8.33
N GLY A 83 11.14 0.54 -9.11
CA GLY A 83 11.29 0.58 -10.57
C GLY A 83 12.27 1.58 -11.16
N LYS A 84 13.54 1.51 -10.75
CA LYS A 84 14.67 1.85 -11.64
C LYS A 84 15.45 0.59 -11.98
#